data_AF-A0A7M2YYJ8-F1
#
_entry.id   AF-A0A7M2YYJ8-F1
#
_cell.length_a   1.000
_cell.length_b   1.000
_cell.length_c   1.000
_cell.angle_alpha   90.00
_cell.angle_beta   90.00
_cell.angle_gamma   90.00
#
_symmetry.space_group_name_H-M   'P 1'
#
loop_
_entity.id
_entity.type
_entity.pdbx_description
1 polymer ?
#
loop_
_entity_poly.entity_id
_entity_poly.type
_entity_poly.pdbx_seq_one_letter_code
_entity_poly.pdbx_strand_id
1 'polypeptide(L)'
;MNVLLFGRDGKVGSVLMEALRRAGHAVTGVEAGDAVDPGGHDAAVDFTAPAAVLANATLALTAGVPCVIGTTGLGDDGLAELDALARSRATACFIAPNFALGAVLMMRFAAEAARSFPRAEIVELHADTKLDAPSGTAKATAAKMGGSVPIHSVRLPGLVAHQEVILGGPGEILTIRHDTTSREAFAPGVLLALERVRGLPPGVTVGLESLL
;
A
#
# COMPACT_ATOMS: atom_id res chain seq x y z
N MET A 1 18.77 8.93 -3.17
CA MET A 1 18.94 7.63 -2.50
C MET A 1 19.23 6.57 -3.55
N ASN A 2 20.01 5.57 -3.21
CA ASN A 2 20.19 4.32 -3.95
C ASN A 2 19.08 3.36 -3.52
N VAL A 3 18.10 3.11 -4.40
CA VAL A 3 16.92 2.29 -4.09
C VAL A 3 17.01 0.96 -4.82
N LEU A 4 16.84 -0.13 -4.06
CA LEU A 4 16.66 -1.47 -4.63
C LEU A 4 15.16 -1.70 -4.89
N LEU A 5 14.77 -2.08 -6.10
CA LEU A 5 13.37 -2.38 -6.44
C LEU A 5 13.22 -3.85 -6.85
N PHE A 6 12.54 -4.64 -6.05
CA PHE A 6 12.12 -5.98 -6.41
C PHE A 6 10.80 -5.95 -7.22
N GLY A 7 10.77 -6.68 -8.34
CA GLY A 7 9.61 -6.76 -9.24
C GLY A 7 9.55 -5.62 -10.25
N ARG A 8 10.72 -5.19 -10.74
CA ARG A 8 10.93 -4.12 -11.72
C ARG A 8 9.99 -4.17 -12.92
N ASP A 9 9.78 -5.35 -13.49
CA ASP A 9 9.07 -5.59 -14.75
C ASP A 9 7.57 -5.89 -14.51
N GLY A 10 7.16 -5.93 -13.23
CA GLY A 10 5.76 -6.05 -12.83
C GLY A 10 4.93 -4.80 -13.16
N LYS A 11 3.60 -4.95 -13.14
CA LYS A 11 2.65 -3.86 -13.51
C LYS A 11 2.82 -2.58 -12.68
N VAL A 12 3.21 -2.70 -11.41
CA VAL A 12 3.47 -1.55 -10.52
C VAL A 12 4.96 -1.20 -10.54
N GLY A 13 5.85 -2.19 -10.54
CA GLY A 13 7.30 -1.96 -10.56
C GLY A 13 7.76 -1.13 -11.75
N SER A 14 7.23 -1.35 -12.95
CA SER A 14 7.63 -0.59 -14.14
C SER A 14 7.30 0.90 -14.02
N VAL A 15 6.13 1.20 -13.48
CA VAL A 15 5.69 2.57 -13.17
C VAL A 15 6.56 3.19 -12.06
N LEU A 16 6.89 2.40 -11.03
CA LEU A 16 7.74 2.85 -9.94
C LEU A 16 9.17 3.13 -10.38
N MET A 17 9.75 2.32 -11.27
CA MET A 17 11.09 2.56 -11.82
C MET A 17 11.21 3.97 -12.39
N GLU A 18 10.26 4.37 -13.23
CA GLU A 18 10.25 5.70 -13.82
C GLU A 18 10.01 6.78 -12.76
N ALA A 19 9.03 6.59 -11.87
CA ALA A 19 8.67 7.57 -10.86
C ALA A 19 9.82 7.84 -9.88
N LEU A 20 10.50 6.80 -9.42
CA LEU A 20 11.67 6.89 -8.53
C LEU A 20 12.83 7.61 -9.21
N ARG A 21 13.13 7.28 -10.49
CA ARG A 21 14.17 7.97 -11.26
C ARG A 21 13.84 9.45 -11.48
N ARG A 22 12.59 9.78 -11.81
CA ARG A 22 12.12 11.17 -11.94
C ARG A 22 12.25 11.95 -10.63
N ALA A 23 12.08 11.30 -9.48
CA ALA A 23 12.30 11.89 -8.17
C ALA A 23 13.79 11.99 -7.77
N GLY A 24 14.73 11.62 -8.66
CA GLY A 24 16.17 11.75 -8.44
C GLY A 24 16.82 10.60 -7.67
N HIS A 25 16.13 9.45 -7.54
CA HIS A 25 16.72 8.25 -6.97
C HIS A 25 17.53 7.46 -8.01
N ALA A 26 18.66 6.91 -7.59
CA ALA A 26 19.36 5.88 -8.36
C ALA A 26 18.67 4.54 -8.07
N VAL A 27 18.17 3.85 -9.09
CA VAL A 27 17.33 2.65 -8.91
C VAL A 27 17.96 1.42 -9.55
N THR A 28 18.23 0.42 -8.72
CA THR A 28 18.63 -0.93 -9.12
C THR A 28 17.37 -1.81 -9.12
N GLY A 29 16.90 -2.23 -10.28
CA GLY A 29 15.71 -3.08 -10.37
C GLY A 29 16.08 -4.56 -10.55
N VAL A 30 15.40 -5.42 -9.81
CA VAL A 30 15.68 -6.85 -9.63
C VAL A 30 14.46 -7.69 -10.01
N GLU A 31 14.71 -8.78 -10.74
CA GLU A 31 13.73 -9.80 -11.09
C GLU A 31 14.02 -11.16 -10.43
N ALA A 32 13.05 -12.06 -10.54
CA ALA A 32 13.21 -13.43 -10.06
C ALA A 32 14.38 -14.13 -10.76
N GLY A 33 15.32 -14.65 -9.98
CA GLY A 33 16.52 -15.34 -10.47
C GLY A 33 17.76 -14.45 -10.63
N ASP A 34 17.61 -13.14 -10.51
CA ASP A 34 18.77 -12.22 -10.51
C ASP A 34 19.60 -12.41 -9.23
N ALA A 35 20.92 -12.44 -9.39
CA ALA A 35 21.81 -12.31 -8.25
C ALA A 35 21.84 -10.84 -7.81
N VAL A 36 21.55 -10.60 -6.53
CA VAL A 36 21.51 -9.24 -5.97
C VAL A 36 22.19 -9.21 -4.61
N ASP A 37 23.02 -8.18 -4.41
CA ASP A 37 23.52 -7.78 -3.10
C ASP A 37 22.78 -6.49 -2.68
N PRO A 38 21.95 -6.53 -1.62
CA PRO A 38 21.32 -5.31 -1.11
C PRO A 38 22.32 -4.31 -0.52
N GLY A 39 23.53 -4.74 -0.18
CA GLY A 39 24.59 -3.89 0.37
C GLY A 39 24.78 -2.60 -0.43
N GLY A 40 24.93 -1.48 0.28
CA GLY A 40 25.12 -0.15 -0.33
C GLY A 40 23.86 0.55 -0.84
N HIS A 41 22.69 -0.09 -0.74
CA HIS A 41 21.40 0.57 -0.99
C HIS A 41 20.89 1.27 0.27
N ASP A 42 20.20 2.39 0.05
CA ASP A 42 19.65 3.23 1.10
C ASP A 42 18.30 2.71 1.63
N ALA A 43 17.54 2.01 0.78
CA ALA A 43 16.27 1.38 1.04
C ALA A 43 15.93 0.37 -0.07
N ALA A 44 15.08 -0.60 0.26
CA ALA A 44 14.50 -1.55 -0.69
C ALA A 44 12.98 -1.34 -0.81
N VAL A 45 12.45 -1.57 -2.01
CA VAL A 45 11.03 -1.50 -2.33
C VAL A 45 10.60 -2.84 -2.93
N ASP A 46 9.50 -3.41 -2.45
CA ASP A 46 8.98 -4.69 -2.96
C ASP A 46 7.54 -4.57 -3.50
N PHE A 47 7.40 -4.82 -4.81
CA PHE A 47 6.12 -5.00 -5.50
C PHE A 47 6.19 -6.27 -6.38
N THR A 48 6.31 -7.41 -5.71
CA THR A 48 6.43 -8.74 -6.30
C THR A 48 5.16 -9.58 -6.09
N ALA A 49 5.30 -10.89 -5.98
CA ALA A 49 4.23 -11.84 -5.70
C ALA A 49 4.25 -12.28 -4.23
N PRO A 50 3.11 -12.73 -3.66
CA PRO A 50 3.05 -13.20 -2.27
C PRO A 50 4.09 -14.26 -1.90
N ALA A 51 4.46 -15.12 -2.87
CA ALA A 51 5.46 -16.17 -2.66
C ALA A 51 6.93 -15.66 -2.60
N ALA A 52 7.21 -14.43 -3.06
CA ALA A 52 8.56 -13.88 -3.18
C ALA A 52 8.88 -12.82 -2.11
N VAL A 53 7.89 -12.06 -1.66
CA VAL A 53 8.09 -10.90 -0.77
C VAL A 53 8.83 -11.23 0.52
N LEU A 54 8.55 -12.39 1.15
CA LEU A 54 9.22 -12.78 2.39
C LEU A 54 10.73 -12.96 2.16
N ALA A 55 11.13 -13.67 1.11
CA ALA A 55 12.54 -13.90 0.79
C ALA A 55 13.26 -12.60 0.44
N ASN A 56 12.62 -11.72 -0.35
CA ASN A 56 13.19 -10.43 -0.74
C ASN A 56 13.39 -9.50 0.46
N ALA A 57 12.37 -9.39 1.31
CA ALA A 57 12.42 -8.56 2.51
C ALA A 57 13.47 -9.10 3.50
N THR A 58 13.53 -10.42 3.70
CA THR A 58 14.55 -11.06 4.55
C THR A 58 15.97 -10.78 4.04
N LEU A 59 16.17 -10.83 2.73
CA LEU A 59 17.47 -10.52 2.11
C LEU A 59 17.90 -9.07 2.40
N ALA A 60 17.02 -8.10 2.16
CA ALA A 60 17.32 -6.69 2.39
C ALA A 60 17.52 -6.35 3.89
N LEU A 61 16.63 -6.84 4.77
CA LEU A 61 16.74 -6.60 6.21
C LEU A 61 17.99 -7.25 6.82
N THR A 62 18.41 -8.43 6.33
CA THR A 62 19.65 -9.09 6.75
C THR A 62 20.88 -8.23 6.47
N ALA A 63 20.86 -7.48 5.36
CA ALA A 63 21.90 -6.53 4.98
C ALA A 63 21.77 -5.16 5.71
N GLY A 64 20.78 -4.99 6.59
CA GLY A 64 20.52 -3.72 7.28
C GLY A 64 19.85 -2.65 6.41
N VAL A 65 19.25 -3.06 5.29
CA VAL A 65 18.56 -2.15 4.37
C VAL A 65 17.07 -2.08 4.75
N PRO A 66 16.52 -0.88 5.03
CA PRO A 66 15.11 -0.74 5.35
C PRO A 66 14.22 -1.06 4.16
N CYS A 67 13.07 -1.69 4.41
CA CYS A 67 12.16 -2.18 3.38
C CYS A 67 10.86 -1.39 3.35
N VAL A 68 10.35 -1.13 2.15
CA VAL A 68 9.02 -0.58 1.85
C VAL A 68 8.27 -1.60 0.99
N ILE A 69 7.23 -2.24 1.55
CA ILE A 69 6.57 -3.39 0.95
C ILE A 69 5.13 -3.02 0.57
N GLY A 70 4.82 -3.11 -0.72
CA GLY A 70 3.45 -3.02 -1.25
C GLY A 70 2.86 -4.34 -1.68
N THR A 71 3.66 -5.41 -1.70
CA THR A 71 3.17 -6.76 -1.97
C THR A 71 2.24 -7.24 -0.86
N THR A 72 1.03 -7.64 -1.25
CA THR A 72 0.02 -8.21 -0.34
C THR A 72 0.21 -9.72 -0.17
N GLY A 73 -0.37 -10.30 0.87
CA GLY A 73 -0.47 -11.77 1.02
C GLY A 73 0.65 -12.43 1.81
N LEU A 74 1.41 -11.67 2.61
CA LEU A 74 2.46 -12.18 3.48
C LEU A 74 1.93 -13.10 4.61
N GLY A 75 0.67 -12.91 5.03
CA GLY A 75 0.09 -13.61 6.18
C GLY A 75 0.66 -13.14 7.53
N ASP A 76 0.06 -13.60 8.62
CA ASP A 76 0.45 -13.19 9.98
C ASP A 76 1.81 -13.76 10.40
N ASP A 77 2.12 -15.00 10.00
CA ASP A 77 3.40 -15.65 10.31
C ASP A 77 4.56 -14.94 9.62
N GLY A 78 4.43 -14.61 8.33
CA GLY A 78 5.44 -13.87 7.60
C GLY A 78 5.62 -12.43 8.14
N LEU A 79 4.53 -11.81 8.61
CA LEU A 79 4.60 -10.50 9.26
C LEU A 79 5.40 -10.57 10.58
N ALA A 80 5.15 -11.58 11.41
CA ALA A 80 5.86 -11.79 12.66
C ALA A 80 7.35 -12.10 12.43
N GLU A 81 7.66 -12.89 11.40
CA GLU A 81 9.04 -13.20 10.99
C GLU A 81 9.80 -11.93 10.59
N LEU A 82 9.20 -11.10 9.73
CA LEU A 82 9.83 -9.83 9.30
C LEU A 82 9.98 -8.84 10.47
N ASP A 83 9.02 -8.77 11.39
CA ASP A 83 9.11 -7.90 12.57
C ASP A 83 10.27 -8.32 13.48
N ALA A 84 10.39 -9.61 13.79
CA ALA A 84 11.48 -10.12 14.60
C ALA A 84 12.85 -9.87 13.94
N LEU A 85 12.96 -10.13 12.64
CA LEU A 85 14.19 -9.88 11.88
C LEU A 85 14.55 -8.40 11.86
N ALA A 86 13.61 -7.53 11.50
CA ALA A 86 13.80 -6.08 11.44
C ALA A 86 14.27 -5.52 12.80
N ARG A 87 13.67 -5.97 13.91
CA ARG A 87 14.12 -5.60 15.28
C ARG A 87 15.54 -6.08 15.56
N SER A 88 15.85 -7.34 15.25
CA SER A 88 17.18 -7.91 15.48
C SER A 88 18.29 -7.19 14.71
N ARG A 89 17.95 -6.61 13.55
CA ARG A 89 18.84 -5.84 12.67
C ARG A 89 18.80 -4.34 12.92
N ALA A 90 18.04 -3.88 13.94
CA ALA A 90 17.81 -2.47 14.21
C ALA A 90 17.37 -1.66 12.96
N THR A 91 16.58 -2.30 12.09
CA THR A 91 16.18 -1.78 10.77
C THR A 91 14.67 -1.67 10.69
N ALA A 92 14.16 -0.69 9.94
CA ALA A 92 12.73 -0.49 9.72
C ALA A 92 12.20 -1.35 8.56
N CYS A 93 11.03 -1.92 8.74
CA CYS A 93 10.24 -2.55 7.68
C CYS A 93 8.87 -1.86 7.64
N PHE A 94 8.54 -1.22 6.53
CA PHE A 94 7.27 -0.54 6.34
C PHE A 94 6.41 -1.29 5.34
N ILE A 95 5.17 -1.60 5.72
CA ILE A 95 4.23 -2.35 4.89
C ILE A 95 2.95 -1.55 4.74
N ALA A 96 2.49 -1.33 3.51
CA ALA A 96 1.19 -0.71 3.27
C ALA A 96 0.36 -1.55 2.29
N PRO A 97 -0.88 -1.93 2.66
CA PRO A 97 -1.79 -2.65 1.77
C PRO A 97 -2.32 -1.76 0.63
N ASN A 98 -2.16 -0.44 0.75
CA ASN A 98 -2.53 0.53 -0.28
C ASN A 98 -1.58 1.74 -0.24
N PHE A 99 -0.90 2.00 -1.35
CA PHE A 99 0.02 3.13 -1.51
C PHE A 99 -0.62 4.38 -2.16
N ALA A 100 -1.90 4.32 -2.54
CA ALA A 100 -2.61 5.47 -3.07
C ALA A 100 -2.98 6.43 -1.93
N LEU A 101 -2.31 7.58 -1.86
CA LEU A 101 -2.56 8.60 -0.83
C LEU A 101 -4.03 9.02 -0.78
N GLY A 102 -4.66 9.22 -1.96
CA GLY A 102 -6.06 9.59 -2.05
C GLY A 102 -7.00 8.55 -1.43
N ALA A 103 -6.73 7.26 -1.62
CA ALA A 103 -7.52 6.19 -1.02
C ALA A 103 -7.37 6.19 0.52
N VAL A 104 -6.16 6.39 1.01
CA VAL A 104 -5.87 6.42 2.45
C VAL A 104 -6.52 7.63 3.13
N LEU A 105 -6.46 8.81 2.49
CA LEU A 105 -7.13 10.01 2.95
C LEU A 105 -8.67 9.87 2.90
N MET A 106 -9.23 9.28 1.84
CA MET A 106 -10.65 8.98 1.76
C MET A 106 -11.09 8.09 2.92
N MET A 107 -10.35 7.03 3.25
CA MET A 107 -10.65 6.16 4.40
C MET A 107 -10.60 6.92 5.73
N ARG A 108 -9.58 7.77 5.91
CA ARG A 108 -9.43 8.59 7.13
C ARG A 108 -10.60 9.57 7.29
N PHE A 109 -10.96 10.28 6.24
CA PHE A 109 -12.06 11.24 6.28
C PHE A 109 -13.43 10.57 6.38
N ALA A 110 -13.62 9.41 5.77
CA ALA A 110 -14.83 8.60 5.94
C ALA A 110 -15.03 8.15 7.39
N ALA A 111 -13.96 7.69 8.05
CA ALA A 111 -14.01 7.31 9.45
C ALA A 111 -14.33 8.50 10.37
N GLU A 112 -13.74 9.67 10.11
CA GLU A 112 -14.06 10.88 10.87
C GLU A 112 -15.51 11.33 10.65
N ALA A 113 -15.96 11.39 9.40
CA ALA A 113 -17.33 11.79 9.06
C ALA A 113 -18.38 10.81 9.63
N ALA A 114 -18.09 9.51 9.66
CA ALA A 114 -19.00 8.50 10.20
C ALA A 114 -19.41 8.74 11.67
N ARG A 115 -18.63 9.54 12.42
CA ARG A 115 -18.95 9.92 13.80
C ARG A 115 -20.10 10.93 13.91
N SER A 116 -20.37 11.67 12.83
CA SER A 116 -21.37 12.74 12.78
C SER A 116 -22.62 12.38 11.98
N PHE A 117 -22.54 11.36 11.12
CA PHE A 117 -23.64 10.95 10.25
C PHE A 117 -24.31 9.65 10.75
N PRO A 118 -25.65 9.58 10.79
CA PRO A 118 -26.39 8.42 11.31
C PRO A 118 -26.32 7.19 10.41
N ARG A 119 -26.09 7.38 9.10
CA ARG A 119 -26.05 6.28 8.12
C ARG A 119 -25.01 6.55 7.06
N ALA A 120 -24.35 5.48 6.62
CA ALA A 120 -23.44 5.51 5.49
C ALA A 120 -23.56 4.24 4.65
N GLU A 121 -23.17 4.33 3.38
CA GLU A 121 -23.01 3.21 2.47
C GLU A 121 -21.72 3.38 1.66
N ILE A 122 -21.11 2.27 1.26
CA ILE A 122 -19.90 2.25 0.43
C ILE A 122 -20.25 1.69 -0.94
N VAL A 123 -19.86 2.39 -1.99
CA VAL A 123 -19.91 1.88 -3.37
C VAL A 123 -18.49 1.78 -3.89
N GLU A 124 -18.08 0.57 -4.29
CA GLU A 124 -16.78 0.32 -4.89
C GLU A 124 -16.95 -0.19 -6.31
N LEU A 125 -16.11 0.31 -7.22
CA LEU A 125 -16.18 0.00 -8.64
C LEU A 125 -14.78 -0.43 -9.12
N HIS A 126 -14.71 -1.58 -9.75
CA HIS A 126 -13.46 -2.15 -10.27
C HIS A 126 -13.67 -2.79 -11.64
N ALA A 127 -12.56 -3.07 -12.33
CA ALA A 127 -12.56 -3.90 -13.53
C ALA A 127 -13.28 -5.25 -13.28
N ASP A 128 -13.94 -5.76 -14.31
CA ASP A 128 -14.58 -7.08 -14.34
C ASP A 128 -13.62 -8.24 -14.02
N THR A 129 -12.34 -8.08 -14.34
CA THR A 129 -11.26 -9.00 -14.00
C THR A 129 -10.98 -9.14 -12.49
N LYS A 130 -11.51 -8.26 -11.63
CA LYS A 130 -11.30 -8.33 -10.17
C LYS A 130 -12.23 -9.37 -9.54
N LEU A 131 -11.63 -10.47 -9.06
CA LEU A 131 -12.34 -11.64 -8.53
C LEU A 131 -12.93 -11.43 -7.13
N ASP A 132 -12.30 -10.63 -6.27
CA ASP A 132 -12.76 -10.39 -4.90
C ASP A 132 -13.85 -9.31 -4.85
N ALA A 133 -14.92 -9.60 -4.13
CA ALA A 133 -15.98 -8.64 -3.79
C ALA A 133 -16.51 -8.92 -2.36
N PRO A 134 -16.64 -7.90 -1.49
CA PRO A 134 -16.15 -6.54 -1.65
C PRO A 134 -14.62 -6.45 -1.69
N SER A 135 -14.09 -5.39 -2.30
CA SER A 135 -12.64 -5.12 -2.33
C SER A 135 -12.03 -5.00 -0.92
N GLY A 136 -10.74 -5.32 -0.79
CA GLY A 136 -10.01 -5.16 0.47
C GLY A 136 -10.03 -3.74 1.02
N THR A 137 -9.93 -2.72 0.15
CA THR A 137 -10.04 -1.31 0.56
C THR A 137 -11.43 -0.98 1.10
N ALA A 138 -12.51 -1.47 0.47
CA ALA A 138 -13.87 -1.24 0.97
C ALA A 138 -14.10 -1.89 2.34
N LYS A 139 -13.60 -3.12 2.53
CA LYS A 139 -13.64 -3.81 3.84
C LYS A 139 -12.87 -3.02 4.91
N ALA A 140 -11.67 -2.55 4.59
CA ALA A 140 -10.86 -1.73 5.50
C ALA A 140 -11.54 -0.40 5.83
N THR A 141 -12.22 0.22 4.85
CA THR A 141 -12.99 1.45 5.05
C THR A 141 -14.14 1.22 6.02
N ALA A 142 -14.96 0.20 5.77
CA ALA A 142 -16.07 -0.16 6.65
C ALA A 142 -15.58 -0.46 8.07
N ALA A 143 -14.49 -1.20 8.23
CA ALA A 143 -13.88 -1.48 9.53
C ALA A 143 -13.48 -0.20 10.28
N LYS A 144 -12.83 0.75 9.60
CA LYS A 144 -12.45 2.06 10.19
C LYS A 144 -13.67 2.91 10.56
N MET A 145 -14.81 2.71 9.91
CA MET A 145 -16.09 3.38 10.22
C MET A 145 -16.92 2.67 11.31
N GLY A 146 -16.44 1.57 11.90
CA GLY A 146 -17.17 0.81 12.94
C GLY A 146 -17.80 -0.51 12.47
N GLY A 147 -17.43 -1.01 11.29
CA GLY A 147 -17.65 -2.39 10.84
C GLY A 147 -19.02 -2.73 10.24
N SER A 148 -20.07 -1.94 10.53
CA SER A 148 -21.45 -2.23 10.10
C SER A 148 -21.93 -1.28 8.99
N VAL A 149 -21.16 -1.14 7.91
CA VAL A 149 -21.49 -0.28 6.76
C VAL A 149 -21.78 -1.15 5.53
N PRO A 150 -22.97 -1.04 4.88
CA PRO A 150 -23.27 -1.75 3.65
C PRO A 150 -22.27 -1.44 2.52
N ILE A 151 -21.89 -2.46 1.76
CA ILE A 151 -20.93 -2.32 0.64
C ILE A 151 -21.55 -2.86 -0.65
N HIS A 152 -21.57 -2.02 -1.67
CA HIS A 152 -22.02 -2.35 -3.03
C HIS A 152 -20.81 -2.47 -3.96
N SER A 153 -20.70 -3.58 -4.67
CA SER A 153 -19.56 -3.88 -5.55
C SER A 153 -19.98 -3.88 -7.00
N VAL A 154 -19.43 -2.97 -7.80
CA VAL A 154 -19.65 -2.86 -9.25
C VAL A 154 -18.43 -3.41 -9.99
N ARG A 155 -18.68 -4.26 -10.98
CA ARG A 155 -17.66 -4.88 -11.84
C ARG A 155 -18.02 -4.62 -13.29
N LEU A 156 -17.30 -3.73 -13.96
CA LEU A 156 -17.55 -3.37 -15.36
C LEU A 156 -16.24 -3.21 -16.15
N PRO A 157 -16.23 -3.56 -17.44
CA PRO A 157 -15.15 -3.18 -18.34
C PRO A 157 -14.90 -1.66 -18.33
N GLY A 158 -13.63 -1.25 -18.41
CA GLY A 158 -13.22 0.17 -18.46
C GLY A 158 -12.99 0.83 -17.10
N LEU A 159 -13.42 0.21 -16.00
CA LEU A 159 -13.09 0.67 -14.65
C LEU A 159 -11.68 0.23 -14.24
N VAL A 160 -11.02 1.00 -13.38
CA VAL A 160 -9.74 0.64 -12.76
C VAL A 160 -9.98 0.26 -11.30
N ALA A 161 -10.09 1.28 -10.43
CA ALA A 161 -10.40 1.12 -9.01
C ALA A 161 -10.94 2.44 -8.47
N HIS A 162 -12.18 2.39 -7.98
CA HIS A 162 -12.91 3.56 -7.51
C HIS A 162 -13.64 3.19 -6.24
N GLN A 163 -13.77 4.15 -5.32
CA GLN A 163 -14.59 3.97 -4.14
C GLN A 163 -15.23 5.29 -3.73
N GLU A 164 -16.48 5.18 -3.30
CA GLU A 164 -17.27 6.26 -2.79
C GLU A 164 -17.85 5.85 -1.42
N VAL A 165 -17.75 6.75 -0.45
CA VAL A 165 -18.45 6.65 0.82
C VAL A 165 -19.50 7.74 0.85
N ILE A 166 -20.76 7.32 0.95
CA ILE A 166 -21.93 8.20 0.95
C ILE A 166 -22.48 8.22 2.37
N LEU A 167 -22.48 9.38 3.01
CA LEU A 167 -23.01 9.59 4.36
C LEU A 167 -24.25 10.49 4.29
N GLY A 168 -25.35 10.07 4.93
CA GLY A 168 -26.64 10.76 4.86
C GLY A 168 -27.08 11.32 6.21
N GLY A 169 -27.44 12.61 6.24
CA GLY A 169 -27.94 13.32 7.41
C GLY A 169 -29.22 14.11 7.11
N PRO A 170 -29.92 14.67 8.11
CA PRO A 170 -31.11 15.47 7.87
C PRO A 170 -30.83 16.69 6.98
N GLY A 171 -31.31 16.65 5.74
CA GLY A 171 -31.17 17.76 4.78
C GLY A 171 -29.82 17.82 4.06
N GLU A 172 -28.93 16.83 4.24
CA GLU A 172 -27.61 16.82 3.62
C GLU A 172 -27.09 15.43 3.27
N ILE A 173 -26.18 15.39 2.30
CA ILE A 173 -25.40 14.21 1.92
C ILE A 173 -23.95 14.63 1.79
N LEU A 174 -23.05 13.87 2.41
CA LEU A 174 -21.62 14.00 2.21
C LEU A 174 -21.13 12.80 1.41
N THR A 175 -20.47 13.07 0.29
CA THR A 175 -19.83 12.05 -0.54
C THR A 175 -18.32 12.24 -0.52
N ILE A 176 -17.59 11.19 -0.11
CA ILE A 176 -16.12 11.17 -0.15
C ILE A 176 -15.71 10.12 -1.18
N ARG A 177 -15.07 10.57 -2.25
CA ARG A 177 -14.77 9.74 -3.42
C ARG A 177 -13.28 9.74 -3.74
N HIS A 178 -12.77 8.56 -4.09
CA HIS A 178 -11.44 8.37 -4.65
C HIS A 178 -11.52 7.58 -5.96
N ASP A 179 -10.84 8.10 -6.99
CA ASP A 179 -10.75 7.50 -8.32
C ASP A 179 -9.28 7.23 -8.65
N THR A 180 -8.94 5.96 -8.87
CA THR A 180 -7.61 5.59 -9.39
C THR A 180 -7.69 5.57 -10.91
N THR A 181 -7.07 6.55 -11.56
CA THR A 181 -7.03 6.60 -13.04
C THR A 181 -5.97 5.67 -13.62
N SER A 182 -4.90 5.41 -12.86
CA SER A 182 -3.77 4.58 -13.29
C SER A 182 -2.88 4.15 -12.12
N ARG A 183 -1.89 3.29 -12.36
CA ARG A 183 -1.01 2.72 -11.31
C ARG A 183 0.00 3.72 -10.75
N GLU A 184 0.20 4.82 -11.46
CA GLU A 184 0.99 5.99 -11.05
C GLU A 184 0.51 6.56 -9.71
N ALA A 185 -0.76 6.33 -9.36
CA ALA A 185 -1.34 6.73 -8.07
C ALA A 185 -0.60 6.15 -6.85
N PHE A 186 0.15 5.05 -6.99
CA PHE A 186 0.92 4.45 -5.90
C PHE A 186 2.28 5.14 -5.67
N ALA A 187 2.84 5.78 -6.70
CA ALA A 187 4.20 6.34 -6.61
C ALA A 187 4.33 7.42 -5.51
N PRO A 188 3.39 8.36 -5.33
CA PRO A 188 3.48 9.34 -4.25
C PRO A 188 3.56 8.71 -2.85
N GLY A 189 2.79 7.66 -2.58
CA GLY A 189 2.84 6.96 -1.30
C GLY A 189 4.16 6.20 -1.10
N VAL A 190 4.71 5.60 -2.15
CA VAL A 190 6.00 4.91 -2.08
C VAL A 190 7.14 5.90 -1.83
N LEU A 191 7.13 7.04 -2.51
CA LEU A 191 8.10 8.12 -2.28
C LEU A 191 8.01 8.64 -0.83
N LEU A 192 6.79 8.83 -0.33
CA LEU A 192 6.54 9.22 1.05
C LEU A 192 7.09 8.21 2.06
N ALA A 193 6.90 6.92 1.79
CA ALA A 193 7.44 5.85 2.61
C ALA A 193 8.97 5.82 2.57
N LEU A 194 9.59 5.96 1.40
CA LEU A 194 11.04 6.03 1.25
C LEU A 194 11.65 7.22 1.99
N GLU A 195 10.99 8.38 1.98
CA GLU A 195 11.43 9.56 2.72
C GLU A 195 11.45 9.32 4.23
N ARG A 196 10.47 8.58 4.76
CA ARG A 196 10.29 8.40 6.21
C ARG A 196 10.85 7.11 6.79
N VAL A 197 11.09 6.08 5.97
CA VAL A 197 11.40 4.72 6.46
C VAL A 197 12.60 4.69 7.39
N ARG A 198 13.62 5.54 7.16
CA ARG A 198 14.81 5.64 8.03
C ARG A 198 14.55 6.22 9.42
N GLY A 199 13.49 7.00 9.56
CA GLY A 199 13.07 7.57 10.85
C GLY A 199 12.11 6.69 11.63
N LEU A 200 11.64 5.58 11.04
CA LEU A 200 10.74 4.64 11.72
C LEU A 200 11.50 3.80 12.75
N PRO A 201 10.82 3.39 13.84
CA PRO A 201 11.42 2.49 14.82
C PRO A 201 11.77 1.14 14.16
N PRO A 202 12.78 0.41 14.69
CA PRO A 202 13.05 -0.95 14.27
C PRO A 202 11.84 -1.87 14.42
N GLY A 203 11.67 -2.78 13.48
CA GLY A 203 10.49 -3.64 13.38
C GLY A 203 9.55 -3.25 12.24
N VAL A 204 8.37 -3.86 12.25
CA VAL A 204 7.35 -3.62 11.23
C VAL A 204 6.43 -2.47 11.62
N THR A 205 6.25 -1.52 10.71
CA THR A 205 5.22 -0.48 10.76
C THR A 205 4.22 -0.74 9.63
N VAL A 206 2.92 -0.74 9.95
CA VAL A 206 1.85 -1.08 9.00
C VAL A 206 0.95 0.12 8.71
N GLY A 207 0.64 0.33 7.43
CA GLY A 207 -0.35 1.28 6.96
C GLY A 207 0.25 2.65 6.61
N LEU A 208 -0.10 3.17 5.43
CA LEU A 208 0.36 4.47 4.95
C LEU A 208 -0.13 5.63 5.81
N GLU A 209 -1.25 5.46 6.51
CA GLU A 209 -1.76 6.43 7.47
C GLU A 209 -0.80 6.72 8.62
N SER A 210 0.10 5.80 8.96
CA SER A 210 1.11 6.01 10.01
C SER A 210 2.17 7.04 9.63
N LEU A 211 2.23 7.41 8.34
CA LEU A 211 3.14 8.41 7.79
C LEU A 211 2.45 9.75 7.49
N LEU A 212 1.15 9.90 7.77
CA LEU A 212 0.36 11.10 7.43
C LEU A 212 0.04 11.99 8.64
#